data_AF-A0A8S9NQD5-F1
#
_entry.id   AF-A0A8S9NQD5-F1
#
_cell.length_a   1.000
_cell.length_b   1.000
_cell.length_c   1.000
_cell.angle_alpha   90.00
_cell.angle_beta   90.00
_cell.angle_gamma   90.00
#
_symmetry.space_group_name_H-M   'P 1'
#
loop_
_entity.id
_entity.type
_entity.pdbx_description
1 polymer ?
#
loop_
_entity_poly.entity_id
_entity_poly.type
_entity_poly.pdbx_seq_one_letter_code
_entity_poly.pdbx_strand_id
1 'polypeptide(L)'
;MCPKPLRYIQGCDLLEGDWGMVGSIVLWKLISDGETRVSKDRIEAMDFQKKVSPDHGGPGSTVKWNVKYERIDENVAHPERLLQFLVEVTKQVDGYLLSEE
;
A
#
# COMPACT_ATOMS: atom_id res chain seq x y z
N MET A 1 -8.62 10.14 -15.43
CA MET A 1 -9.25 9.70 -14.18
C MET A 1 -9.81 8.31 -14.40
N CYS A 2 -9.48 7.38 -13.52
CA CYS A 2 -9.84 5.98 -13.60
C CYS A 2 -11.38 5.77 -13.51
N PRO A 3 -12.01 4.98 -14.40
CA PRO A 3 -13.43 4.63 -14.30
C PRO A 3 -13.73 3.46 -13.32
N LYS A 4 -12.67 2.74 -12.91
CA LYS A 4 -12.58 1.56 -12.03
C LYS A 4 -12.65 1.83 -10.51
N PRO A 5 -13.75 1.71 -9.73
CA PRO A 5 -13.62 1.83 -8.27
C PRO A 5 -12.76 0.69 -7.70
N LEU A 6 -11.69 1.04 -7.00
CA LEU A 6 -10.83 0.10 -6.30
C LEU A 6 -11.56 -0.41 -5.05
N ARG A 7 -11.83 -1.72 -5.00
CA ARG A 7 -12.52 -2.44 -3.88
C ARG A 7 -12.01 -2.08 -2.48
N TYR A 8 -10.70 -1.88 -2.33
CA TYR A 8 -10.07 -1.72 -1.01
C TYR A 8 -9.58 -0.29 -0.75
N ILE A 9 -9.34 0.51 -1.79
CA ILE A 9 -8.92 1.91 -1.67
C ILE A 9 -10.07 2.83 -2.10
N GLN A 10 -10.68 3.53 -1.13
CA GLN A 10 -11.63 4.59 -1.43
C GLN A 10 -10.94 5.90 -1.84
N GLY A 11 -9.75 6.15 -1.30
CA GLY A 11 -8.99 7.36 -1.61
C GLY A 11 -7.68 7.45 -0.85
N CYS A 12 -6.87 8.40 -1.28
CA CYS A 12 -5.60 8.76 -0.66
C CYS A 12 -5.47 10.28 -0.71
N ASP A 13 -5.39 10.91 0.46
CA ASP A 13 -5.24 12.36 0.59
C ASP A 13 -3.85 12.68 1.17
N LEU A 14 -3.17 13.66 0.59
CA LEU A 14 -1.94 14.20 1.19
C LEU A 14 -2.32 15.21 2.26
N LEU A 15 -1.84 15.00 3.49
CA LEU A 15 -2.09 15.91 4.61
C LEU A 15 -0.95 16.90 4.79
N GLU A 16 0.29 16.43 4.71
CA GLU A 16 1.50 17.24 4.92
C GLU A 16 2.62 16.80 3.98
N GLY A 17 3.45 17.76 3.53
CA GLY A 17 4.59 17.53 2.65
C GLY A 17 4.22 17.47 1.17
N ASP A 18 4.99 16.70 0.41
CA ASP A 18 4.83 16.51 -1.03
C ASP A 18 4.67 15.01 -1.36
N TRP A 19 3.92 14.69 -2.41
CA TRP A 19 3.75 13.31 -2.86
C TRP A 19 5.10 12.66 -3.15
N GLY A 20 5.34 11.50 -2.51
CA GLY A 20 6.57 10.74 -2.74
C GLY A 20 7.83 11.35 -2.13
N MET A 21 7.71 12.16 -1.07
CA MET A 21 8.86 12.63 -0.31
C MET A 21 8.89 12.03 1.10
N VAL A 22 10.10 11.82 1.64
CA VAL A 22 10.29 11.42 3.05
C VAL A 22 9.81 12.55 3.95
N GLY A 23 9.11 12.20 5.02
CA GLY A 23 8.50 13.12 5.97
C GLY A 23 7.03 13.43 5.66
N SER A 24 6.56 13.16 4.43
CA SER A 24 5.17 13.38 4.03
C SER A 24 4.20 12.50 4.80
N ILE A 25 2.99 13.03 4.99
CA ILE A 25 1.92 12.36 5.71
C ILE A 25 0.74 12.17 4.78
N VAL A 26 0.32 10.92 4.61
CA VAL A 26 -0.81 10.52 3.76
C VAL A 26 -1.92 9.92 4.60
N LEU A 27 -3.17 10.23 4.24
CA LEU A 27 -4.35 9.63 4.81
C LEU A 27 -4.96 8.66 3.80
N TRP A 28 -4.91 7.37 4.12
CA TRP A 28 -5.54 6.32 3.34
C TRP A 28 -6.97 6.10 3.82
N LYS A 29 -7.94 6.17 2.91
CA LYS A 29 -9.32 5.75 3.14
C LYS A 29 -9.49 4.36 2.54
N LEU A 30 -9.63 3.37 3.40
CA LEU A 30 -9.57 1.96 3.08
C LEU A 30 -10.91 1.29 3.38
N ILE A 31 -11.27 0.24 2.65
CA ILE A 31 -12.40 -0.63 3.00
C ILE A 31 -11.83 -1.99 3.42
N SER A 32 -12.11 -2.41 4.64
CA SER A 32 -11.74 -3.73 5.16
C SER A 32 -12.98 -4.35 5.80
N ASP A 33 -13.34 -5.56 5.36
CA ASP A 33 -14.55 -6.29 5.80
C ASP A 33 -15.86 -5.50 5.64
N GLY A 34 -15.92 -4.62 4.65
CA GLY A 34 -17.10 -3.77 4.38
C GLY A 34 -17.15 -2.50 5.23
N GLU A 35 -16.24 -2.32 6.18
CA GLU A 35 -16.13 -1.13 7.00
C GLU A 35 -15.07 -0.16 6.44
N THR A 36 -15.39 1.13 6.43
CA THR A 36 -14.40 2.16 6.11
C THR A 36 -13.43 2.33 7.28
N ARG A 37 -12.15 2.28 6.97
CA ARG A 37 -11.04 2.55 7.89
C ARG A 37 -10.18 3.68 7.35
N VAL A 38 -9.52 4.38 8.27
CA VAL A 38 -8.54 5.41 7.95
C VAL A 38 -7.19 5.02 8.52
N SER A 39 -6.14 5.11 7.70
CA SER A 39 -4.75 5.00 8.14
C SER A 39 -4.05 6.32 7.87
N LYS A 40 -3.39 6.88 8.89
CA LYS A 40 -2.55 8.07 8.76
C LYS A 40 -1.10 7.63 8.83
N ASP A 41 -0.42 7.65 7.69
CA ASP A 41 0.92 7.09 7.56
C ASP A 41 1.92 8.19 7.23
N ARG A 42 3.08 8.15 7.90
CA ARG A 42 4.22 9.01 7.58
C ARG A 42 5.25 8.22 6.78
N ILE A 43 5.74 8.80 5.69
CA ILE A 43 6.82 8.20 4.90
C ILE A 43 8.14 8.43 5.64
N GLU A 44 8.61 7.47 6.43
CA GLU A 44 9.85 7.63 7.21
C GLU A 44 11.12 7.37 6.41
N ALA A 45 11.05 6.45 5.46
CA ALA A 45 12.15 6.14 4.57
C ALA A 45 11.58 5.71 3.23
N MET A 46 12.29 6.07 2.16
CA MET A 46 11.93 5.63 0.83
C MET A 46 13.20 5.16 0.13
N ASP A 47 13.36 3.84 0.10
CA ASP A 47 14.39 3.18 -0.68
C ASP A 47 13.73 2.65 -1.96
N PHE A 48 13.75 3.46 -3.02
CA PHE A 48 13.30 3.02 -4.34
C PHE A 48 14.36 2.15 -5.00
N GLN A 49 14.55 0.94 -4.49
CA GLN A 49 15.23 -0.10 -5.25
C GLN A 49 14.25 -0.68 -6.27
N LYS A 50 14.06 0.01 -7.40
CA LYS A 50 13.39 -0.56 -8.58
C LYS A 50 14.31 -1.61 -9.20
N LYS A 51 14.38 -2.78 -8.58
CA LYS A 51 15.07 -3.95 -9.15
C LYS A 51 14.05 -4.75 -9.96
N VAL A 52 13.79 -4.29 -11.19
CA VAL A 52 13.10 -5.11 -12.20
C VAL A 52 14.08 -6.22 -12.60
N SER A 53 14.03 -7.31 -11.84
CA SER A 53 14.65 -8.56 -12.22
C SER A 53 13.55 -9.36 -12.91
N PRO A 54 13.76 -9.94 -14.09
CA PRO A 54 12.89 -10.99 -14.58
C PRO A 54 12.77 -12.01 -13.45
N ASP A 55 11.55 -12.20 -12.94
CA ASP A 55 11.20 -13.36 -12.15
C ASP A 55 11.65 -14.57 -12.98
N HIS A 56 12.67 -15.30 -12.50
CA HIS A 56 13.07 -16.61 -13.03
C HIS A 56 13.13 -16.75 -14.57
N GLY A 57 13.45 -15.67 -15.31
CA GLY A 57 13.54 -15.63 -16.77
C GLY A 57 12.25 -15.29 -17.54
N GLY A 58 11.16 -14.91 -16.87
CA GLY A 58 9.88 -14.50 -17.48
C GLY A 58 9.59 -12.99 -17.41
N PRO A 59 8.59 -12.48 -18.17
CA PRO A 59 8.15 -11.09 -18.10
C PRO A 59 7.43 -10.79 -16.79
N GLY A 60 7.88 -9.77 -16.04
CA GLY A 60 7.23 -9.36 -14.80
C GLY A 60 8.09 -8.48 -13.90
N SER A 61 7.55 -8.09 -12.74
CA SER A 61 8.25 -7.39 -11.67
C SER A 61 7.76 -7.89 -10.32
N THR A 62 8.66 -8.03 -9.34
CA THR A 62 8.29 -8.41 -7.97
C THR A 62 8.45 -7.22 -7.04
N VAL A 63 7.39 -6.92 -6.28
CA VAL A 63 7.45 -5.94 -5.18
C VAL A 63 7.73 -6.68 -3.87
N LYS A 64 8.77 -6.26 -3.15
CA LYS A 64 9.09 -6.77 -1.80
C LYS A 64 8.78 -5.71 -0.75
N TRP A 65 7.74 -5.93 0.03
CA TRP A 65 7.37 -5.07 1.16
C TRP A 65 8.15 -5.50 2.42
N ASN A 66 8.93 -4.58 2.99
CA ASN A 66 9.53 -4.75 4.31
C ASN A 66 8.80 -3.80 5.27
N VAL A 67 7.91 -4.35 6.10
CA VAL A 67 7.10 -3.57 7.04
C VAL A 67 7.71 -3.69 8.44
N LYS A 68 8.21 -2.58 8.96
CA LYS A 68 8.57 -2.43 10.38
C LYS A 68 7.42 -1.72 11.07
N TYR A 69 6.98 -2.23 12.21
CA TYR A 69 5.91 -1.64 12.99
C TYR A 69 6.22 -1.75 14.48
N GLU A 70 5.68 -0.83 15.25
CA GLU A 70 5.63 -0.87 16.70
C GLU A 70 4.20 -1.09 17.15
N ARG A 71 3.98 -1.94 18.16
CA ARG A 71 2.64 -2.13 18.72
C ARG A 71 2.38 -1.02 19.71
N ILE A 72 1.17 -0.46 19.67
CA ILE A 72 0.72 0.55 20.64
C ILE A 72 0.65 -0.05 22.05
N ASP A 73 0.41 -1.37 22.15
CA ASP A 73 0.41 -2.13 23.40
C ASP A 73 0.84 -3.60 23.15
N GLU A 74 1.53 -4.22 24.10
CA GLU A 74 2.09 -5.57 23.98
C GLU A 74 1.03 -6.69 23.93
N ASN A 75 -0.17 -6.41 24.42
CA ASN A 75 -1.31 -7.33 24.41
C ASN A 75 -2.09 -7.27 23.09
N VAL A 76 -1.80 -6.29 22.24
CA VAL A 76 -2.40 -6.21 20.90
C VAL A 76 -1.77 -7.29 20.03
N ALA A 77 -2.64 -8.09 19.41
CA ALA A 77 -2.23 -9.14 18.47
C ALA A 77 -1.40 -8.56 17.32
N HIS A 78 -0.48 -9.36 16.79
CA HIS A 78 0.29 -8.95 15.64
C HIS A 78 -0.63 -8.61 14.46
N PRO A 79 -0.27 -7.60 13.65
CA PRO A 79 -1.11 -7.08 12.59
C PRO A 79 -1.08 -7.97 11.33
N GLU A 80 -1.14 -9.30 11.48
CA GLU A 80 -1.13 -10.26 10.37
C GLU A 80 -2.24 -9.96 9.36
N ARG A 81 -3.43 -9.58 9.86
CA ARG A 81 -4.56 -9.16 9.02
C ARG A 81 -4.25 -7.89 8.22
N LEU A 82 -3.51 -6.94 8.80
CA LEU A 82 -3.10 -5.72 8.09
C LEU A 82 -2.08 -6.04 6.99
N LEU A 83 -1.14 -6.96 7.25
CA LEU A 83 -0.17 -7.40 6.23
C LEU A 83 -0.88 -8.10 5.06
N GLN A 84 -1.84 -8.99 5.35
CA GLN A 84 -2.66 -9.62 4.31
C GLN A 84 -3.46 -8.59 3.50
N PHE A 85 -4.04 -7.61 4.19
CA PHE A 85 -4.75 -6.51 3.54
C PHE A 85 -3.84 -5.68 2.60
N LEU A 86 -2.61 -5.35 3.01
CA LEU A 86 -1.64 -4.65 2.16
C LEU A 86 -1.29 -5.44 0.88
N VAL A 87 -1.21 -6.77 0.98
CA VAL A 87 -1.02 -7.65 -0.19
C VAL A 87 -2.22 -7.59 -1.13
N GLU A 88 -3.45 -7.63 -0.60
CA GLU A 88 -4.67 -7.52 -1.41
C GLU A 88 -4.79 -6.17 -2.12
N VAL A 89 -4.47 -5.08 -1.41
CA VAL A 89 -4.38 -3.73 -1.99
C VAL A 89 -3.34 -3.68 -3.11
N THR A 90 -2.15 -4.25 -2.89
CA THR A 90 -1.08 -4.27 -3.92
C THR A 90 -1.52 -5.03 -5.17
N LYS A 91 -2.17 -6.19 -5.01
CA LYS A 91 -2.71 -6.97 -6.14
C LYS A 91 -3.79 -6.22 -6.90
N GLN A 92 -4.61 -5.45 -6.22
CA GLN A 92 -5.61 -4.60 -6.85
C GLN A 92 -5.00 -3.46 -7.66
N VAL A 93 -3.95 -2.81 -7.14
CA VAL A 93 -3.21 -1.78 -7.88
C VAL A 93 -2.54 -2.39 -9.12
N ASP A 94 -1.89 -3.55 -8.99
CA ASP A 94 -1.29 -4.28 -10.10
C ASP A 94 -2.32 -4.65 -11.18
N GLY A 95 -3.44 -5.27 -10.79
CA GLY A 95 -4.54 -5.59 -11.70
C GLY A 95 -5.16 -4.34 -12.34
N TYR A 96 -5.16 -3.20 -11.64
CA TYR A 96 -5.61 -1.94 -12.21
C TYR A 96 -4.64 -1.43 -13.29
N LEU A 97 -3.33 -1.39 -13.00
CA LEU A 97 -2.30 -0.94 -13.94
C LEU A 97 -2.24 -1.82 -15.20
N LEU A 98 -2.54 -3.11 -15.08
CA LEU A 98 -2.64 -4.04 -16.21
C LEU A 98 -3.97 -3.92 -16.97
N SER A 99 -4.95 -3.20 -16.43
CA SER A 99 -6.28 -3.04 -17.06
C SER A 99 -6.43 -1.75 -17.87
N GLU A 100 -5.39 -0.90 -17.89
CA GLU A 100 -5.29 0.26 -18.78
C GLU A 100 -4.69 -0.17 -20.12
N GLU A 101 -5.57 -0.52 -21.06
CA GLU A 101 -5.32 -0.61 -22.51
C GLU A 101 -6.35 0.27 -23.25
#